data_AF-A0A9D7ZJ50-F1
#
_entry.id   AF-A0A9D7ZJ50-F1
#
_cell.length_a   1.000
_cell.length_b   1.000
_cell.length_c   1.000
_cell.angle_alpha   90.00
_cell.angle_beta   90.00
_cell.angle_gamma   90.00
#
_symmetry.space_group_name_H-M   'P 1'
#
loop_
_entity.id
_entity.type
_entity.pdbx_description
1 polymer ?
#
loop_
_entity_poly.entity_id
_entity_poly.type
_entity_poly.pdbx_seq_one_letter_code
_entity_poly.pdbx_strand_id
1 'polypeptide(L)'
;MGADNLVQRALIWCGLSGISSFVSLSGSIPAQIFLLRIGLVRQSFVGTMSLYFLLMNLAKMPFYVQLGLFTVDSITMSAMLIGAIPVGIYVGRKLNQTLSDRLFYSISHALLLLMGTKLFVDALG
;
A
#
# COMPACT_ATOMS: atom_id res chain seq x y z
N MET A 1 24.12 -13.29 -15.92
CA MET A 1 22.92 -13.65 -15.13
C MET A 1 21.78 -13.85 -16.12
N GLY A 2 21.33 -15.08 -16.32
CA GLY A 2 20.29 -15.41 -17.30
C GLY A 2 18.93 -14.82 -16.91
N ALA A 3 18.14 -14.43 -17.92
CA ALA A 3 16.81 -13.83 -17.75
C ALA A 3 15.82 -14.75 -16.99
N ASP A 4 16.05 -16.06 -17.08
CA ASP A 4 15.43 -17.17 -16.36
C ASP A 4 15.46 -16.99 -14.83
N ASN A 5 16.61 -16.64 -14.25
CA ASN A 5 16.74 -16.38 -12.81
C ASN A 5 16.04 -15.08 -12.36
N LEU A 6 15.84 -14.12 -13.28
CA LEU A 6 15.17 -12.86 -12.96
C LEU A 6 13.66 -13.08 -12.83
N VAL A 7 13.05 -13.81 -13.77
CA VAL A 7 11.61 -14.11 -13.78
C VAL A 7 11.23 -14.94 -12.56
N GLN A 8 12.02 -15.96 -12.21
CA GLN A 8 11.76 -16.77 -11.03
C GLN A 8 11.79 -15.93 -9.74
N ARG A 9 12.76 -15.03 -9.59
CA ARG A 9 12.84 -14.12 -8.44
C ARG A 9 11.67 -13.14 -8.42
N ALA A 10 11.27 -12.62 -9.58
CA ALA A 10 10.11 -11.74 -9.70
C ALA A 10 8.84 -12.44 -9.22
N LEU A 11 8.59 -13.67 -9.68
CA LEU A 11 7.42 -14.44 -9.30
C LEU A 11 7.36 -14.71 -7.79
N ILE A 12 8.49 -15.08 -7.18
CA ILE A 12 8.55 -15.34 -5.73
C ILE A 12 8.29 -14.06 -4.93
N TRP A 13 9.05 -13.00 -5.19
CA TRP A 13 8.96 -11.76 -4.40
C TRP A 13 7.66 -11.01 -4.63
N CYS A 14 7.19 -10.93 -5.88
CA CYS A 14 5.91 -10.28 -6.19
C CYS A 14 4.70 -11.13 -5.75
N GLY A 15 4.81 -12.46 -5.78
CA GLY A 15 3.78 -13.37 -5.25
C GLY A 15 3.63 -13.24 -3.74
N LEU A 16 4.75 -13.25 -3.00
CA LEU A 16 4.77 -13.01 -1.55
C LEU A 16 4.21 -11.64 -1.18
N SER A 17 4.52 -10.60 -1.98
CA SER A 17 3.95 -9.26 -1.84
C SER A 17 2.43 -9.27 -1.99
N GLY A 18 1.89 -10.01 -2.97
CA GLY A 18 0.45 -10.20 -3.15
C GLY A 18 -0.24 -10.79 -1.92
N ILE A 19 0.31 -11.90 -1.40
CA ILE A 19 -0.20 -12.57 -0.19
C ILE A 19 -0.12 -11.63 1.01
N SER A 20 1.05 -11.03 1.23
CA SER A 20 1.28 -10.11 2.34
C SER A 20 0.33 -8.91 2.27
N SER A 21 0.02 -8.39 1.09
CA SER A 21 -0.92 -7.27 0.92
C SER A 21 -2.38 -7.64 1.15
N PHE A 22 -2.74 -8.90 0.93
CA PHE A 22 -4.09 -9.38 1.23
C PHE A 22 -4.27 -9.57 2.74
N VAL A 23 -3.23 -10.03 3.44
CA VAL A 23 -3.25 -10.29 4.89
C VAL A 23 -2.98 -9.03 5.72
N SER A 24 -2.14 -8.10 5.24
CA SER A 24 -1.67 -6.93 6.00
C SER A 24 -1.22 -5.77 5.09
N LEU A 25 -1.06 -4.57 5.67
CA LEU A 25 -0.53 -3.39 4.96
C LEU A 25 0.99 -3.49 4.62
N SER A 26 1.61 -4.64 4.88
CA SER A 26 3.04 -4.92 4.62
C SER A 26 3.35 -5.45 3.22
N GLY A 27 2.35 -5.54 2.34
CA GLY A 27 2.50 -6.02 0.97
C GLY A 27 3.60 -5.35 0.15
N SER A 28 4.00 -4.11 0.44
CA SER A 28 5.04 -3.39 -0.31
C SER A 28 6.47 -3.84 -0.05
N ILE A 29 6.72 -4.56 1.05
CA ILE A 29 8.07 -4.92 1.47
C ILE A 29 8.71 -5.94 0.50
N PRO A 30 8.06 -7.06 0.15
CA PRO A 30 8.66 -8.06 -0.74
C PRO A 30 8.90 -7.53 -2.16
N ALA A 31 7.96 -6.73 -2.68
CA ALA A 31 8.14 -6.06 -3.98
C ALA A 31 9.31 -5.06 -3.95
N GLN A 32 9.52 -4.34 -2.83
CA GLN A 32 10.63 -3.39 -2.69
C GLN A 32 11.98 -4.10 -2.67
N ILE A 33 12.08 -5.23 -1.98
CA ILE A 33 13.31 -6.05 -1.96
C ILE A 33 13.72 -6.48 -3.38
N PHE A 34 12.75 -6.80 -4.24
CA PHE A 34 13.02 -7.15 -5.63
C PHE A 34 13.41 -5.93 -6.48
N LEU A 35 12.58 -4.88 -6.49
CA LEU A 35 12.81 -3.71 -7.34
C LEU A 35 14.06 -2.92 -6.95
N LEU A 36 14.41 -2.83 -5.67
CA LEU A 36 15.63 -2.15 -5.22
C LEU A 36 16.89 -2.83 -5.75
N ARG A 37 16.88 -4.17 -5.90
CA ARG A 37 18.01 -4.91 -6.47
C ARG A 37 18.19 -4.69 -7.97
N ILE A 38 17.16 -4.22 -8.69
CA ILE A 38 17.24 -3.94 -10.13
C ILE A 38 17.95 -2.59 -10.39
N GLY A 39 18.04 -1.71 -9.37
CA GLY A 39 18.77 -0.44 -9.50
C GLY A 39 18.06 0.58 -10.39
N LEU A 40 16.73 0.63 -10.35
CA LEU A 40 15.93 1.60 -11.11
C LEU A 40 16.20 3.04 -10.66
N VAL A 41 16.21 3.98 -11.61
CA VAL A 41 16.18 5.42 -11.30
C VAL A 41 14.93 5.75 -10.50
N ARG A 42 15.05 6.68 -9.55
CA ARG A 42 14.02 7.00 -8.54
C ARG A 42 12.61 7.17 -9.13
N GLN A 43 12.48 7.87 -10.26
CA GLN A 43 11.17 8.07 -10.90
C GLN A 43 10.58 6.77 -11.46
N SER A 44 11.39 5.95 -12.14
CA SER A 44 10.95 4.64 -12.65
C SER A 44 10.64 3.67 -11.51
N PHE A 45 11.33 3.76 -10.37
CA PHE A 45 11.01 2.97 -9.19
C PHE A 45 9.63 3.34 -8.62
N VAL A 46 9.40 4.63 -8.35
CA VAL A 46 8.12 5.12 -7.80
C VAL A 46 6.97 4.84 -8.77
N GLY A 47 7.18 5.02 -10.07
CA GLY A 47 6.19 4.72 -11.11
C GLY A 47 5.85 3.24 -11.17
N THR A 48 6.86 2.36 -11.21
CA THR A 48 6.64 0.91 -11.24
C THR A 48 5.93 0.41 -9.99
N MET A 49 6.33 0.91 -8.82
CA MET A 49 5.66 0.58 -7.56
C MET A 49 4.21 1.03 -7.55
N SER A 50 3.92 2.25 -8.02
CA SER A 50 2.55 2.78 -8.08
C SER A 50 1.67 1.91 -8.97
N LEU A 51 2.16 1.54 -10.17
CA LEU A 51 1.43 0.68 -11.08
C LEU A 51 1.27 -0.75 -10.53
N TYR A 52 2.32 -1.31 -9.93
CA TYR A 52 2.29 -2.62 -9.29
C TYR A 52 1.21 -2.68 -8.21
N PHE A 53 1.16 -1.67 -7.32
CA PHE A 53 0.14 -1.57 -6.27
C PHE A 53 -1.26 -1.34 -6.83
N LEU A 54 -1.39 -0.54 -7.89
CA LEU A 54 -2.67 -0.33 -8.56
C LEU A 54 -3.24 -1.66 -9.08
N LEU A 55 -2.43 -2.40 -9.84
CA LEU A 55 -2.83 -3.70 -10.40
C LEU A 55 -3.15 -4.71 -9.30
N MET A 56 -2.35 -4.75 -8.24
CA MET A 56 -2.56 -5.66 -7.12
C MET A 56 -3.86 -5.34 -6.37
N ASN A 57 -4.19 -4.07 -6.13
CA ASN A 57 -5.47 -3.70 -5.52
C ASN A 57 -6.65 -3.95 -6.47
N LEU A 58 -6.48 -3.74 -7.77
CA LEU A 58 -7.51 -4.08 -8.75
C LEU A 58 -7.78 -5.60 -8.78
N ALA A 59 -6.73 -6.42 -8.67
CA ALA A 59 -6.85 -7.87 -8.56
C ALA A 59 -7.58 -8.32 -7.29
N LYS A 60 -7.64 -7.48 -6.24
CA LYS A 60 -8.44 -7.76 -5.03
C LYS A 60 -9.93 -7.53 -5.22
N MET A 61 -10.34 -6.66 -6.14
CA MET A 61 -11.74 -6.33 -6.39
C MET A 61 -12.66 -7.56 -6.55
N PRO A 62 -12.35 -8.58 -7.38
CA PRO A 62 -13.22 -9.75 -7.51
C PRO A 62 -13.39 -10.52 -6.19
N PHE A 63 -12.36 -10.60 -5.36
CA PHE A 63 -12.46 -11.22 -4.03
C PHE A 63 -13.38 -10.41 -3.11
N TYR A 64 -13.29 -9.08 -3.14
CA TYR A 64 -14.18 -8.20 -2.37
C TYR A 64 -15.64 -8.27 -2.82
N VAL A 65 -15.89 -8.49 -4.12
CA VAL A 65 -17.23 -8.78 -4.65
C VAL A 65 -17.75 -10.11 -4.08
N GLN A 66 -16.93 -11.16 -4.07
CA GLN A 66 -17.31 -12.45 -3.48
C GLN A 66 -17.58 -12.37 -1.97
N LEU A 67 -16.85 -11.50 -1.26
CA LEU A 67 -17.05 -11.22 0.16
C LEU A 67 -18.31 -10.37 0.45
N GLY A 68 -19.03 -9.89 -0.57
CA GLY A 68 -20.23 -9.08 -0.41
C GLY A 68 -19.99 -7.65 0.09
N LEU A 69 -18.75 -7.16 0.03
CA LEU A 69 -18.38 -5.83 0.52
C LEU A 69 -18.91 -4.67 -0.35
N PHE A 70 -19.24 -4.97 -1.61
CA PHE A 70 -19.83 -4.02 -2.55
C PHE A 70 -21.35 -3.95 -2.41
N THR A 71 -21.82 -3.16 -1.45
CA THR A 71 -23.24 -2.76 -1.34
C THR A 71 -23.47 -1.41 -2.01
N VAL A 72 -24.73 -1.08 -2.32
CA VAL A 72 -25.12 0.22 -2.90
C VAL A 72 -24.67 1.37 -2.00
N ASP A 73 -24.80 1.21 -0.68
CA ASP A 73 -24.36 2.18 0.31
C ASP A 73 -22.83 2.39 0.28
N SER A 74 -22.06 1.30 0.28
CA SER A 74 -20.58 1.36 0.20
C SER A 74 -20.12 2.04 -1.08
N ILE A 75 -20.77 1.78 -2.21
CA ILE A 75 -20.43 2.38 -3.51
C ILE A 75 -20.77 3.88 -3.50
N THR A 76 -21.94 4.25 -2.99
CA THR A 76 -22.38 5.65 -2.93
C THR A 76 -21.48 6.47 -2.02
N MET A 77 -21.14 5.93 -0.84
CA MET A 77 -20.19 6.55 0.08
C MET A 77 -18.81 6.71 -0.57
N SER A 78 -18.32 5.66 -1.24
CA SER A 78 -17.05 5.71 -1.97
C SER A 78 -17.06 6.77 -3.07
N ALA A 79 -18.15 6.87 -3.82
CA ALA A 79 -18.31 7.86 -4.90
C ALA A 79 -18.29 9.29 -4.37
N MET A 80 -18.94 9.57 -3.24
CA MET A 80 -18.88 10.89 -2.59
C MET A 80 -17.45 11.27 -2.18
N LEU A 81 -16.65 10.29 -1.76
CA LEU A 81 -15.26 10.49 -1.36
C LEU A 81 -14.30 10.67 -2.55
N ILE A 82 -14.70 10.37 -3.79
CA ILE A 82 -13.85 10.58 -4.98
C ILE A 82 -13.38 12.04 -5.07
N GLY A 83 -14.25 12.99 -4.72
CA GLY A 83 -13.91 14.42 -4.72
C GLY A 83 -12.80 14.79 -3.73
N ALA A 84 -12.60 14.02 -2.66
CA ALA A 84 -11.55 14.25 -1.68
C ALA A 84 -10.17 13.75 -2.16
N ILE A 85 -10.12 12.87 -3.16
CA ILE A 85 -8.87 12.30 -3.70
C ILE A 85 -7.89 13.39 -4.17
N PRO A 86 -8.25 14.34 -5.06
CA PRO A 86 -7.31 15.37 -5.53
C PRO A 86 -6.79 16.24 -4.38
N VAL A 87 -7.64 16.55 -3.39
CA VAL A 87 -7.24 17.31 -2.19
C VAL A 87 -6.21 16.52 -1.38
N GLY A 88 -6.46 15.23 -1.15
CA GLY A 88 -5.53 14.33 -0.45
C GLY A 88 -4.18 14.21 -1.16
N ILE A 89 -4.18 14.09 -2.50
CA ILE A 89 -2.95 14.05 -3.30
C ILE A 89 -2.14 15.34 -3.13
N TYR A 90 -2.80 16.50 -3.20
CA TYR A 90 -2.15 17.79 -3.05
C TYR A 90 -1.55 17.97 -1.64
N VAL A 91 -2.33 17.67 -0.60
CA VAL A 91 -1.88 17.74 0.79
C VAL A 91 -0.73 16.78 1.03
N GLY A 92 -0.85 15.53 0.61
CA GLY A 92 0.20 14.51 0.76
C GLY A 92 1.51 14.89 0.05
N ARG A 93 1.42 15.44 -1.17
CA ARG A 93 2.58 15.97 -1.88
C ARG A 93 3.27 17.09 -1.10
N LYS A 94 2.50 18.05 -0.57
CA LYS A 94 3.03 19.18 0.19
C LYS A 94 3.67 18.73 1.51
N LEU A 95 3.02 17.81 2.22
CA LEU A 95 3.53 17.23 3.46
C LEU A 95 4.86 16.51 3.22
N ASN A 96 4.92 15.67 2.19
CA ASN A 96 6.12 14.89 1.85
C ASN A 96 7.31 15.79 1.46
N GLN A 97 7.05 17.01 0.97
CA GLN A 97 8.10 17.98 0.65
C GLN A 97 8.55 18.82 1.85
N THR A 98 7.77 18.89 2.92
CA THR A 98 7.99 19.80 4.06
C THR A 98 8.34 19.10 5.36
N LEU A 99 8.01 17.82 5.51
CA LEU A 99 8.32 17.03 6.70
C LEU A 99 9.79 16.65 6.76
N SER A 100 10.42 16.90 7.91
CA SER A 100 11.72 16.33 8.23
C SER A 100 11.58 14.87 8.68
N ASP A 101 12.59 14.04 8.42
CA ASP A 101 12.59 12.63 8.79
C ASP A 101 12.25 12.43 10.28
N ARG A 102 12.79 13.28 11.15
CA ARG A 102 12.56 13.22 12.60
C ARG A 102 11.09 13.41 12.98
N LEU A 103 10.40 14.36 12.36
CA LEU A 103 8.97 14.60 12.61
C LEU A 103 8.12 13.46 12.07
N PHE A 104 8.44 12.97 10.87
CA PHE A 104 7.76 11.83 10.27
C PHE A 104 7.82 10.59 11.17
N TYR A 105 9.02 10.25 11.66
CA TYR A 105 9.18 9.11 12.56
C TYR A 105 8.46 9.33 13.89
N SER A 106 8.55 10.52 14.50
CA SER A 106 7.90 10.79 15.79
C SER A 106 6.38 10.67 15.71
N ILE A 107 5.76 11.24 14.65
CA ILE A 107 4.31 11.17 14.44
C ILE A 107 3.90 9.72 14.15
N SER A 108 4.64 9.02 13.29
CA SER A 108 4.33 7.64 12.93
C SER A 108 4.35 6.71 14.14
N HIS A 109 5.37 6.80 15.01
CA HIS A 109 5.46 5.99 16.23
C HIS A 109 4.35 6.32 17.23
N ALA A 110 4.01 7.61 17.39
CA ALA A 110 2.92 8.02 18.26
C ALA A 110 1.57 7.44 17.78
N LEU A 111 1.28 7.54 16.48
CA LEU A 111 0.08 6.95 15.89
C LEU A 111 0.06 5.42 16.00
N LEU A 112 1.20 4.76 15.82
CA LEU A 112 1.32 3.30 15.97
C LEU A 112 1.01 2.85 17.40
N LEU A 113 1.54 3.55 18.40
CA LEU A 113 1.22 3.30 19.81
C LEU A 113 -0.27 3.53 20.08
N LEU A 114 -0.84 4.60 19.55
CA LEU A 114 -2.25 4.94 19.75
C LEU A 114 -3.18 3.90 19.10
N MET A 115 -2.90 3.48 17.87
CA MET A 115 -3.69 2.44 17.19
C MET A 115 -3.52 1.07 17.85
N GLY A 116 -2.29 0.73 18.25
CA GLY A 116 -2.02 -0.52 18.98
C GLY A 116 -2.78 -0.59 20.31
N THR A 117 -2.74 0.48 21.09
CA THR A 117 -3.51 0.57 22.35
C THR A 117 -5.02 0.52 22.11
N LYS A 118 -5.54 1.22 21.09
CA LYS A 118 -6.96 1.16 20.73
C LYS A 118 -7.41 -0.26 20.37
N LEU A 119 -6.61 -0.97 19.57
CA LEU A 119 -6.88 -2.37 19.23
C LEU A 119 -6.86 -3.29 20.45
N PHE A 120 -5.94 -3.09 21.39
CA PHE A 120 -5.91 -3.85 22.64
C PHE A 120 -7.16 -3.62 23.49
N VAL A 121 -7.65 -2.38 23.55
CA VAL A 121 -8.88 -2.05 24.27
C VAL A 121 -10.09 -2.67 23.60
N ASP A 122 -10.22 -2.56 22.27
CA ASP A 122 -11.29 -3.20 21.50
C ASP A 122 -11.28 -4.73 21.61
N ALA A 123 -10.12 -5.35 21.82
CA ALA A 123 -10.00 -6.80 21.96
C ALA A 123 -10.38 -7.31 23.36
N LEU A 124 -10.40 -6.42 24.36
CA LEU A 124 -10.74 -6.74 25.76
C LEU A 124 -12.18 -6.38 26.13
N GLY A 125 -12.91 -5.64 25.28
CA GLY A 125 -14.31 -5.26 25.43
C GLY A 125 -15.20 -5.92 24.38
#